data_AF-L8GTZ8-F1
#
_entry.id   AF-L8GTZ8-F1
#
_cell.length_a   1.000
_cell.length_b   1.000
_cell.length_c   1.000
_cell.angle_alpha   90.00
_cell.angle_beta   90.00
_cell.angle_gamma   90.00
#
_symmetry.space_group_name_H-M   'P 1'
#
loop_
_entity.id
_entity.type
_entity.pdbx_description
1 polymer ?
#
loop_
_entity_poly.entity_id
_entity_poly.type
_entity_poly.pdbx_seq_one_letter_code
_entity_poly.pdbx_strand_id
1 'polypeptide(L)'
;MTKGGSQLFSKGRLQQVLEDVHMLKVGHNLQANTSTLFAEHSILLNHIFNTQVGKQNQVVLNPMLKLYANSQNKLKKAVKKAWTRD
;
A
#
# COMPACT_ATOMS: atom_id res chain seq x y z
N MET A 1 -2.58 0.33 25.85
CA MET A 1 -3.29 -0.34 24.74
C MET A 1 -4.51 0.48 24.37
N THR A 2 -4.48 1.15 23.21
CA THR A 2 -5.54 2.05 22.76
C THR A 2 -6.75 1.24 22.29
N LYS A 3 -7.87 1.35 23.04
CA LYS A 3 -9.13 0.63 22.82
C LYS A 3 -9.78 0.85 21.43
N GLY A 4 -9.30 1.82 20.64
CA GLY A 4 -9.86 2.13 19.31
C GLY A 4 -9.39 1.21 18.17
N GLY A 5 -8.18 0.64 18.26
CA GLY A 5 -7.65 -0.24 17.21
C GLY A 5 -8.39 -1.58 17.15
N SER A 6 -8.68 -2.17 18.31
CA SER A 6 -9.33 -3.48 18.39
C SER A 6 -10.75 -3.48 17.80
N GLN A 7 -11.48 -2.37 17.84
CA GLN A 7 -12.88 -2.35 17.40
C GLN A 7 -13.03 -2.33 15.86
N LEU A 8 -12.12 -1.68 15.14
CA LEU A 8 -12.06 -1.71 13.67
C LEU A 8 -11.80 -3.11 13.13
N PHE A 9 -11.00 -3.89 13.87
CA PHE A 9 -10.57 -5.23 13.51
C PHE A 9 -11.44 -6.35 14.09
N SER A 10 -12.26 -6.10 15.12
CA SER A 10 -13.14 -7.13 15.73
C SER A 10 -14.64 -6.93 15.45
N LYS A 11 -15.07 -5.72 15.08
CA LYS A 11 -16.48 -5.39 14.83
C LYS A 11 -16.70 -4.56 13.56
N GLY A 12 -15.64 -4.29 12.78
CA GLY A 12 -15.68 -3.40 11.62
C GLY A 12 -15.51 -4.12 10.28
N ARG A 13 -15.88 -3.43 9.19
CA ARG A 13 -15.71 -3.91 7.80
C ARG A 13 -14.25 -4.07 7.37
N LEU A 14 -13.30 -3.57 8.16
CA LEU A 14 -11.88 -3.61 7.79
C LEU A 14 -11.34 -5.05 7.80
N GLN A 15 -11.67 -5.86 8.80
CA GLN A 15 -11.28 -7.28 8.80
C GLN A 15 -11.80 -7.99 7.54
N GLN A 16 -13.09 -7.81 7.23
CA GLN A 16 -13.70 -8.39 6.03
C GLN A 16 -12.93 -7.99 4.76
N VAL A 17 -12.64 -6.70 4.60
CA VAL A 17 -11.87 -6.21 3.45
C VAL A 17 -10.48 -6.82 3.39
N LEU A 18 -9.75 -6.88 4.51
CA LEU A 18 -8.38 -7.41 4.55
C LEU A 18 -8.32 -8.91 4.24
N GLU A 19 -9.32 -9.67 4.68
CA GLU A 19 -9.44 -11.12 4.46
C GLU A 19 -10.14 -11.48 3.13
N ASP A 20 -10.81 -10.54 2.47
CA ASP A 20 -11.53 -10.78 1.20
C ASP A 20 -10.59 -11.16 0.04
N VAL A 21 -10.77 -12.35 -0.51
CA VAL A 21 -9.97 -12.86 -1.63
C VAL A 21 -10.26 -12.16 -2.96
N HIS A 22 -11.38 -11.46 -3.09
CA HIS A 22 -11.74 -10.72 -4.30
C HIS A 22 -11.17 -9.30 -4.33
N MET A 23 -10.66 -8.81 -3.19
CA MET A 23 -10.03 -7.50 -3.09
C MET A 23 -8.51 -7.62 -3.10
N LEU A 24 -7.87 -7.05 -4.13
CA LEU A 24 -6.41 -6.95 -4.19
C LEU A 24 -5.91 -5.88 -3.21
N LYS A 25 -5.00 -6.26 -2.31
CA LYS A 25 -4.29 -5.32 -1.43
C LYS A 25 -2.88 -5.09 -1.95
N VAL A 26 -2.56 -3.83 -2.17
CA VAL A 26 -1.23 -3.42 -2.65
C VAL A 26 -0.46 -2.82 -1.48
N GLY A 27 0.76 -3.30 -1.27
CA GLY A 27 1.66 -2.73 -0.26
C GLY A 27 3.13 -2.90 -0.61
N HIS A 28 4.01 -2.43 0.26
CA HIS A 28 5.45 -2.44 0.03
C HIS A 28 6.18 -2.99 1.26
N ASN A 29 6.98 -4.03 1.08
CA ASN A 29 7.68 -4.72 2.18
C ASN A 29 6.74 -5.17 3.31
N LEU A 30 5.72 -5.95 2.94
CA LEU A 30 4.60 -6.27 3.83
C LEU A 30 4.92 -7.31 4.92
N GLN A 31 6.13 -7.89 4.95
CA GLN A 31 6.44 -9.02 5.83
C GLN A 31 6.23 -8.72 7.31
N ALA A 32 6.72 -7.57 7.80
CA ALA A 32 6.50 -7.17 9.18
C ALA A 32 5.02 -6.85 9.44
N ASN A 33 4.35 -6.19 8.49
CA ASN A 33 2.95 -5.81 8.63
C ASN A 33 2.02 -7.02 8.71
N THR A 34 2.23 -8.05 7.88
CA THR A 34 1.44 -9.29 7.91
C THR A 34 1.60 -10.02 9.23
N SER A 35 2.83 -10.08 9.76
CA SER A 35 3.09 -10.71 11.06
C SER A 35 2.42 -9.97 12.22
N THR A 36 2.51 -8.63 12.22
CA THR A 36 1.85 -7.79 13.24
C THR A 36 0.34 -7.90 13.18
N LEU A 37 -0.26 -7.85 11.98
CA LEU A 37 -1.72 -8.00 11.80
C LEU A 37 -2.24 -9.33 12.35
N PHE A 38 -1.51 -10.41 12.12
CA PHE A 38 -1.89 -11.72 12.65
C PHE A 38 -1.70 -11.78 14.17
N ALA A 39 -0.54 -11.37 14.68
CA ALA A 39 -0.21 -11.46 16.10
C ALA A 39 -1.13 -10.59 17.00
N GLU A 40 -1.49 -9.40 16.53
CA GLU A 40 -2.25 -8.44 17.34
C GLU A 40 -3.77 -8.52 17.14
N HIS A 41 -4.21 -8.99 15.97
CA HIS A 41 -5.62 -8.92 15.56
C HIS A 41 -6.18 -10.23 14.99
N SER A 42 -5.38 -11.29 14.88
CA SER A 42 -5.75 -12.56 14.25
C SER A 42 -6.24 -12.41 12.81
N ILE A 43 -5.75 -11.39 12.09
CA ILE A 43 -6.16 -11.08 10.72
C ILE A 43 -5.20 -11.69 9.72
N LEU A 44 -5.75 -12.38 8.72
CA LEU A 44 -5.01 -12.87 7.57
C LEU A 44 -5.17 -11.92 6.39
N LEU A 45 -4.06 -11.31 5.96
CA LEU A 45 -4.08 -10.45 4.79
C LEU A 45 -4.07 -11.33 3.52
N ASN A 46 -5.18 -11.35 2.79
CA ASN A 46 -5.38 -12.18 1.60
C ASN A 46 -5.25 -11.40 0.30
N HIS A 47 -4.93 -12.09 -0.80
CA HIS A 47 -4.81 -11.53 -2.15
C HIS A 47 -3.97 -10.25 -2.19
N ILE A 48 -2.67 -10.42 -1.93
CA ILE A 48 -1.71 -9.32 -1.78
C ILE A 48 -0.82 -9.20 -3.02
N PHE A 49 -0.61 -7.97 -3.47
CA PHE A 49 0.51 -7.61 -4.34
C PHE A 49 1.56 -6.82 -3.55
N ASN A 50 2.72 -7.44 -3.32
CA ASN A 50 3.87 -6.77 -2.71
C ASN A 50 4.71 -6.10 -3.81
N THR A 51 4.73 -4.77 -3.78
CA THR A 51 5.47 -3.94 -4.74
C THR A 51 6.98 -4.00 -4.59
N GLN A 52 7.52 -4.56 -3.49
CA GLN A 52 8.96 -4.77 -3.37
C GLN A 52 9.39 -5.93 -4.30
N VAL A 53 10.07 -5.59 -5.39
CA VAL A 53 10.48 -6.54 -6.44
C VAL A 53 11.94 -6.96 -6.23
N GLY A 54 12.20 -8.28 -6.15
CA GLY A 54 13.54 -8.88 -6.25
C GLY A 54 14.29 -9.09 -4.92
N LYS A 55 14.74 -10.32 -4.67
CA LYS A 55 15.59 -10.68 -3.51
C LYS A 55 16.99 -10.03 -3.53
N GLN A 56 17.47 -9.60 -4.71
CA GLN A 56 18.84 -9.10 -4.91
C GLN A 56 18.99 -7.57 -4.89
N ASN A 57 17.93 -6.83 -5.19
CA ASN A 57 17.92 -5.37 -5.14
C ASN A 57 16.68 -4.93 -4.38
N GLN A 58 16.77 -4.85 -3.05
CA GLN A 58 15.69 -4.32 -2.23
C GLN A 58 15.47 -2.85 -2.58
N VAL A 59 14.59 -2.59 -3.55
CA VAL A 59 14.20 -1.23 -3.90
C VAL A 59 13.32 -0.71 -2.78
N VAL A 60 13.87 0.20 -1.97
CA VAL A 60 13.12 0.92 -0.95
C VAL A 60 12.02 1.75 -1.61
N LEU A 61 10.91 1.96 -0.91
CA LEU A 61 9.76 2.74 -1.40
C LEU A 61 10.15 4.12 -1.94
N ASN A 62 11.07 4.82 -1.27
CA ASN A 62 11.50 6.17 -1.66
C ASN A 62 12.08 6.25 -3.09
N PRO A 63 13.05 5.40 -3.48
CA PRO A 63 13.46 5.26 -4.88
C PRO A 63 12.31 5.02 -5.85
N MET A 64 11.37 4.13 -5.53
CA MET A 64 10.21 3.84 -6.38
C MET A 64 9.31 5.08 -6.56
N LEU A 65 9.04 5.82 -5.49
CA LEU A 65 8.29 7.08 -5.55
C LEU A 65 9.01 8.14 -6.41
N LYS A 66 10.33 8.25 -6.29
CA LYS A 66 11.13 9.15 -7.13
C LYS A 66 11.08 8.76 -8.61
N LEU A 67 11.05 7.47 -8.93
CA LEU A 67 10.99 7.00 -10.31
C LEU A 67 9.61 7.21 -10.93
N TYR A 68 8.55 6.84 -10.24
CA TYR A 68 7.20 6.82 -10.83
C TYR A 68 6.40 8.09 -10.52
N ALA A 69 6.36 8.55 -9.26
CA ALA A 69 5.52 9.68 -8.87
C ALA A 69 6.11 11.03 -9.31
N ASN A 70 7.43 11.24 -9.17
CA ASN A 70 8.05 12.48 -9.64
C ASN A 70 8.02 12.62 -11.17
N SER A 71 8.12 11.50 -11.90
CA SER A 71 8.00 11.50 -13.36
C SER A 71 6.58 11.86 -13.81
N GLN A 72 5.55 11.35 -13.13
CA GLN A 72 4.16 11.76 -13.38
C GLN A 72 3.91 13.23 -13.05
N ASN A 73 4.48 13.75 -11.96
CA ASN A 73 4.38 15.17 -11.63
C ASN A 73 5.03 16.08 -12.68
N LYS A 74 6.17 15.66 -13.23
CA LYS A 74 6.83 16.37 -14.33
C LYS A 74 5.97 16.34 -15.61
N LEU A 75 5.41 15.17 -15.96
CA LEU A 75 4.51 15.02 -17.10
C LEU A 75 3.26 15.89 -16.96
N LYS A 76 2.61 15.86 -15.78
CA LYS A 76 1.42 16.68 -15.49
C LYS A 76 1.72 18.18 -15.61
N LYS A 77 2.88 18.64 -15.14
CA LYS A 77 3.32 20.04 -15.30
C LYS A 77 3.58 20.40 -16.77
N ALA A 78 4.21 19.51 -17.53
CA ALA A 78 4.48 19.72 -18.95
C ALA A 78 3.19 19.81 -19.78
N VAL A 79 2.24 18.89 -19.54
CA VAL A 79 0.92 18.91 -20.20
C VAL A 79 0.15 20.17 -19.84
N LYS A 80 0.09 20.55 -18.55
CA LYS A 80 -0.58 21.80 -18.14
C LYS A 80 0.02 23.02 -18.82
N LYS A 81 1.36 23.12 -18.89
CA LYS A 81 2.05 24.23 -19.57
C LYS A 81 1.78 24.28 -21.06
N ALA A 82 1.66 23.13 -21.74
CA ALA A 82 1.31 23.06 -23.14
C ALA A 82 -0.15 23.46 -23.40
N TRP A 83 -1.04 23.12 -22.46
CA TRP A 83 -2.48 23.34 -22.61
C TRP A 83 -2.94 24.75 -22.22
N THR A 84 -2.23 25.44 -21.33
CA THR A 84 -2.52 26.84 -20.95
C THR A 84 -1.76 27.85 -21.81
N ARG A 85 -1.31 27.43 -22.99
CA ARG A 85 -0.52 28.24 -23.92
C ARG A 85 -1.40 28.64 -25.10
N ASP A 86 -2.61 29.10 -24.80
CA ASP A 86 -3.54 29.81 -25.66
C ASP A 86 -3.94 31.12 -24.95
#